data_AF-A0A645EKD8-F1
#
_entry.id   AF-A0A645EKD8-F1
#
_cell.length_a   1.000
_cell.length_b   1.000
_cell.length_c   1.000
_cell.angle_alpha   90.00
_cell.angle_beta   90.00
_cell.angle_gamma   90.00
#
_symmetry.space_group_name_H-M   'P 1'
#
loop_
_entity.id
_entity.type
_entity.pdbx_description
1 polymer ?
#
loop_
_entity_poly.entity_id
_entity_poly.type
_entity_poly.pdbx_seq_one_letter_code
_entity_poly.pdbx_strand_id
1 'polypeptide(L)'
;MPWSAFEAVLPESDLFLYDFKHPDSAKHRELTGCGNGRIKENLLRLGKTGKPIEIRIPLIPGLNMDDGALAKSARFLSGVGNLTGIRLLPYHALARSKYETVGRSDTMPDAAPPDAAALNRAAELLNRAGVRILLPGGK
;
A
#
# COMPACT_ATOMS: atom_id res chain seq x y z
N MET A 1 9.86 11.48 3.59
CA MET A 1 8.99 12.44 4.31
C MET A 1 9.36 12.48 5.78
N PRO A 2 9.90 13.60 6.30
CA PRO A 2 10.05 13.81 7.74
C PRO A 2 8.68 13.91 8.42
N TRP A 3 8.63 13.67 9.73
CA TRP A 3 7.38 13.76 10.48
C TRP A 3 6.80 15.18 10.52
N SER A 4 7.64 16.22 10.49
CA SER A 4 7.19 17.61 10.44
C SER A 4 6.25 17.93 9.27
N ALA A 5 6.36 17.19 8.17
CA ALA A 5 5.43 17.30 7.05
C ALA A 5 4.02 16.79 7.41
N PHE A 6 3.92 15.75 8.25
CA PHE A 6 2.64 15.29 8.79
C PHE A 6 2.07 16.32 9.77
N GLU A 7 2.91 16.87 10.67
CA GLU A 7 2.48 17.90 11.63
C GLU A 7 1.87 19.13 10.96
N ALA A 8 2.44 19.55 9.84
CA ALA A 8 1.93 20.69 9.07
C ALA A 8 0.53 20.47 8.49
N VAL A 9 0.15 19.22 8.17
CA VAL A 9 -1.13 18.92 7.50
C VAL A 9 -2.15 18.25 8.42
N LEU A 10 -1.71 17.72 9.58
CA LEU A 10 -2.56 17.03 10.54
C LEU A 10 -3.80 17.84 10.97
N PRO A 11 -3.71 19.15 11.27
CA PRO A 11 -4.88 19.94 11.67
C PRO A 11 -5.95 20.00 10.57
N GLU A 12 -5.52 20.11 9.31
CA GLU A 12 -6.37 20.34 8.14
C GLU A 12 -6.79 19.05 7.41
N SER A 13 -6.36 17.88 7.90
CA SER A 13 -6.62 16.59 7.25
C SER A 13 -7.70 15.80 7.98
N ASP A 14 -8.78 15.46 7.28
CA ASP A 14 -9.85 14.58 7.79
C ASP A 14 -9.57 13.10 7.58
N LEU A 15 -8.77 12.75 6.56
CA LEU A 15 -8.45 11.38 6.19
C LEU A 15 -7.05 11.30 5.60
N PHE A 16 -6.28 10.28 5.99
CA PHE A 16 -5.01 9.96 5.37
C PHE A 16 -5.13 8.73 4.47
N LEU A 17 -4.87 8.91 3.19
CA LEU A 17 -4.68 7.81 2.24
C LEU A 17 -3.20 7.42 2.24
N TYR A 18 -2.89 6.22 2.74
CA TYR A 18 -1.51 5.82 3.02
C TYR A 18 -1.07 4.60 2.23
N ASP A 19 -0.09 4.77 1.35
CA ASP A 19 0.45 3.68 0.55
C ASP A 19 1.36 2.76 1.38
N PHE A 20 1.03 1.47 1.41
CA PHE A 20 1.86 0.42 2.01
C PHE A 20 2.19 -0.63 0.94
N LYS A 21 3.40 -0.54 0.36
CA LYS A 21 3.72 -1.27 -0.88
C LYS A 21 4.32 -2.66 -0.65
N HIS A 22 5.15 -2.82 0.37
CA HIS A 22 5.78 -4.09 0.71
C HIS A 22 6.22 -4.08 2.18
N PRO A 23 6.08 -5.20 2.93
CA PRO A 23 6.46 -5.24 4.34
C PRO A 23 7.97 -5.36 4.55
N ASP A 24 8.70 -6.04 3.67
CA ASP A 24 10.17 -6.13 3.75
C ASP A 24 10.85 -4.89 3.15
N SER A 25 11.84 -4.33 3.86
CA SER A 25 12.52 -3.10 3.47
C SER A 25 13.49 -3.28 2.30
N ALA A 26 14.13 -4.44 2.17
CA ALA A 26 15.02 -4.73 1.05
C ALA A 26 14.21 -4.88 -0.23
N LYS A 27 13.11 -5.65 -0.20
CA LYS A 27 12.17 -5.74 -1.31
C LYS A 27 11.49 -4.41 -1.64
N HIS A 28 11.11 -3.63 -0.62
CA HIS A 28 10.58 -2.28 -0.88
C HIS A 28 11.60 -1.40 -1.62
N ARG A 29 12.89 -1.49 -1.27
CA ARG A 29 13.97 -0.77 -1.95
C ARG A 29 14.19 -1.25 -3.38
N GLU A 30 14.18 -2.55 -3.60
CA GLU A 30 14.25 -3.14 -4.95
C GLU A 30 13.12 -2.61 -5.85
N LEU A 31 11.90 -2.54 -5.33
CA LEU A 31 10.71 -2.15 -6.09
C LEU A 31 10.52 -0.63 -6.26
N THR A 32 11.07 0.19 -5.36
CA THR A 32 10.75 1.63 -5.28
C THR A 32 11.96 2.55 -5.22
N GLY A 33 13.17 2.00 -5.13
CA GLY A 33 14.42 2.73 -4.91
C GLY A 33 14.69 3.13 -3.45
N CYS A 34 13.77 2.91 -2.51
CA CYS A 34 13.93 3.30 -1.11
C CYS A 34 13.42 2.25 -0.10
N GLY A 35 14.03 2.20 1.08
CA GLY A 35 13.53 1.34 2.17
C GLY A 35 12.27 1.90 2.83
N ASN A 36 11.54 1.06 3.57
CA ASN A 36 10.24 1.43 4.17
C ASN A 36 10.29 1.77 5.67
N GLY A 37 11.48 1.82 6.30
CA GLY A 37 11.61 2.04 7.75
C GLY A 37 10.90 3.30 8.25
N ARG A 38 11.21 4.46 7.66
CA ARG A 38 10.55 5.73 7.98
C ARG A 38 9.07 5.75 7.62
N ILE A 39 8.69 5.04 6.55
CA ILE A 39 7.29 4.92 6.11
C ILE A 39 6.48 4.18 7.19
N LYS A 40 7.03 3.09 7.74
CA LYS A 40 6.39 2.35 8.84
C LYS A 40 6.36 3.15 10.13
N GLU A 41 7.45 3.84 10.46
CA GLU A 41 7.54 4.70 11.65
C GLU A 41 6.48 5.81 11.61
N ASN A 42 6.38 6.53 10.50
CA ASN A 42 5.37 7.57 10.31
C ASN A 42 3.95 7.00 10.41
N LEU A 43 3.69 5.82 9.84
CA LEU A 43 2.37 5.19 9.90
C LEU A 43 1.99 4.82 11.35
N LEU A 44 2.92 4.27 12.14
CA LEU A 44 2.70 3.99 13.56
C LEU A 44 2.45 5.26 14.37
N ARG A 45 3.16 6.35 14.07
CA ARG A 45 2.92 7.64 14.71
C ARG A 45 1.56 8.23 14.33
N LEU A 46 1.20 8.17 13.06
CA LEU A 46 -0.09 8.62 12.55
C LEU A 46 -1.24 7.86 13.21
N GLY A 47 -1.10 6.55 13.40
CA GLY A 47 -2.07 5.71 14.11
C GLY A 47 -2.29 6.09 15.58
N LYS A 48 -1.49 6.99 16.16
CA LYS A 48 -1.67 7.53 17.52
C LYS A 48 -2.35 8.90 17.56
N THR A 49 -2.65 9.50 16.40
CA THR A 49 -3.19 10.87 16.32
C THR A 49 -4.71 10.97 16.40
N GLY A 50 -5.41 9.83 16.34
CA GLY A 50 -6.87 9.78 16.23
C GLY A 50 -7.42 10.04 14.82
N LYS A 51 -6.56 10.44 13.86
CA LYS A 51 -6.98 10.69 12.48
C LYS A 51 -7.29 9.38 11.73
N PRO A 52 -8.39 9.30 10.97
CA PRO A 52 -8.71 8.17 10.11
C PRO A 52 -7.61 7.89 9.07
N ILE A 53 -7.30 6.61 8.84
CA ILE A 53 -6.28 6.17 7.88
C ILE A 53 -6.85 5.07 6.99
N GLU A 54 -6.86 5.29 5.68
CA GLU A 54 -7.10 4.23 4.70
C GLU A 54 -5.75 3.73 4.15
N ILE A 55 -5.45 2.45 4.36
CA ILE A 55 -4.26 1.84 3.78
C ILE A 55 -4.54 1.50 2.33
N ARG A 56 -3.58 1.78 1.46
CA ARG A 56 -3.65 1.49 0.03
C ARG A 56 -2.51 0.56 -0.35
N ILE A 57 -2.85 -0.59 -0.92
CA ILE A 57 -1.86 -1.60 -1.33
C ILE A 57 -2.01 -1.82 -2.84
N PRO A 58 -1.09 -1.29 -3.67
CA PRO A 58 -0.92 -1.75 -5.04
C PRO A 58 -0.61 -3.24 -5.02
N LEU A 59 -1.38 -4.07 -5.72
CA LEU A 59 -1.16 -5.50 -5.82
C LEU A 59 -0.65 -5.84 -7.21
N ILE A 60 0.60 -6.29 -7.28
CA ILE A 60 1.30 -6.62 -8.52
C ILE A 60 1.75 -8.08 -8.46
N PRO A 61 1.23 -8.96 -9.33
CA PRO A 61 1.65 -10.36 -9.38
C PRO A 61 3.17 -10.50 -9.50
N GLY A 62 3.74 -11.44 -8.75
CA GLY A 62 5.18 -11.70 -8.72
C GLY A 62 6.02 -10.71 -7.88
N LEU A 63 5.46 -9.58 -7.43
CA LEU A 63 6.21 -8.57 -6.69
C LEU A 63 5.83 -8.48 -5.21
N ASN A 64 4.54 -8.48 -4.88
CA ASN A 64 4.07 -8.28 -3.51
C ASN A 64 2.76 -9.01 -3.17
N MET A 65 2.38 -9.99 -3.99
CA MET A 65 1.15 -10.78 -3.83
C MET A 65 1.39 -12.19 -3.31
N ASP A 66 2.63 -12.54 -2.93
CA ASP A 66 2.90 -13.82 -2.29
C ASP A 66 2.37 -13.85 -0.84
N ASP A 67 2.07 -15.06 -0.36
CA ASP A 67 1.43 -15.26 0.94
C ASP A 67 2.29 -14.73 2.10
N GLY A 68 3.62 -14.80 1.96
CA GLY A 68 4.57 -14.30 2.95
C GLY A 68 4.51 -12.79 3.07
N ALA A 69 4.52 -12.06 1.95
CA ALA A 69 4.36 -10.62 1.92
C ALA A 69 2.99 -10.19 2.45
N LEU A 70 1.91 -10.85 2.04
CA LEU A 70 0.56 -10.51 2.50
C LEU A 70 0.38 -10.76 4.00
N ALA A 71 0.84 -11.90 4.53
CA ALA A 71 0.75 -12.22 5.96
C ALA A 71 1.61 -11.29 6.83
N LYS A 72 2.82 -10.91 6.37
CA LYS A 72 3.67 -9.94 7.06
C LYS A 72 3.05 -8.54 7.02
N SER A 73 2.39 -8.17 5.92
CA SER A 73 1.64 -6.92 5.81
C SER A 73 0.49 -6.89 6.80
N ALA A 74 -0.32 -7.95 6.84
CA ALA A 74 -1.44 -8.10 7.77
C ALA A 74 -0.98 -7.95 9.23
N ARG A 75 0.09 -8.65 9.60
CA ARG A 75 0.68 -8.59 10.96
C ARG A 75 1.20 -7.21 11.34
N PHE A 76 1.80 -6.48 10.40
CA PHE A 76 2.27 -5.12 10.68
C PHE A 76 1.08 -4.17 10.84
N LEU A 77 0.10 -4.25 9.94
CA LEU A 77 -1.05 -3.35 9.91
C LEU A 77 -2.02 -3.58 11.08
N SER A 78 -2.10 -4.80 11.63
CA SER A 78 -2.90 -5.06 12.84
C SER A 78 -2.43 -4.29 14.08
N GLY A 79 -1.19 -3.78 14.07
CA GLY A 79 -0.65 -2.94 15.14
C GLY A 79 -0.85 -1.43 14.92
N VAL A 80 -1.47 -1.01 13.81
CA VAL A 80 -1.69 0.41 13.49
C VAL A 80 -3.09 0.83 13.94
N GLY A 81 -3.17 1.91 14.72
CA GLY A 81 -4.45 2.49 15.15
C GLY A 81 -5.16 3.27 14.06
N ASN A 82 -6.47 3.50 14.24
CA ASN A 82 -7.33 4.34 13.39
C ASN A 82 -7.42 3.92 11.91
N LEU A 83 -7.15 2.66 11.58
CA LEU A 83 -7.36 2.16 10.23
C LEU A 83 -8.85 2.06 9.92
N THR A 84 -9.30 2.72 8.86
CA THR A 84 -10.68 2.62 8.35
C THR A 84 -10.86 1.44 7.40
N GLY A 85 -9.78 1.00 6.77
CA GLY A 85 -9.77 -0.15 5.88
C GLY A 85 -8.47 -0.28 5.09
N ILE A 86 -8.34 -1.43 4.40
CA ILE A 86 -7.26 -1.70 3.46
C ILE A 86 -7.87 -1.77 2.06
N ARG A 87 -7.56 -0.78 1.22
CA ARG A 87 -7.94 -0.76 -0.19
C ARG A 87 -6.91 -1.48 -1.04
N LEU A 88 -7.37 -2.54 -1.72
CA LEU A 88 -6.57 -3.28 -2.69
C LEU A 88 -6.64 -2.56 -4.04
N LEU A 89 -5.49 -2.29 -4.63
CA LEU A 89 -5.36 -1.59 -5.90
C LEU A 89 -4.73 -2.54 -6.93
N PRO A 90 -5.53 -3.23 -7.75
CA PRO A 90 -5.03 -4.12 -8.80
C PRO A 90 -4.08 -3.38 -9.74
N TYR A 91 -2.96 -4.02 -10.09
CA TYR A 91 -2.05 -3.48 -11.08
C TYR A 91 -2.71 -3.33 -12.46
N HIS A 92 -2.46 -2.20 -13.11
CA HIS A 92 -2.77 -1.98 -14.51
C HIS A 92 -1.59 -1.26 -15.18
N ALA A 93 -1.18 -1.72 -16.36
CA ALA A 93 -0.05 -1.14 -17.11
C ALA A 93 -0.41 0.18 -17.86
N LEU A 94 -1.47 0.88 -17.45
CA LEU A 94 -1.97 2.10 -18.10
C LEU A 94 -0.95 3.25 -18.13
N ALA A 95 0.03 3.24 -17.22
CA ALA A 95 1.06 4.26 -17.15
C ALA A 95 2.18 4.07 -18.19
N ARG A 96 2.26 2.92 -18.89
CA ARG A 96 3.32 2.63 -19.87
C ARG A 96 3.39 3.69 -20.98
N SER A 97 2.24 4.14 -21.49
CA SER A 97 2.17 5.21 -22.50
C SER A 97 2.72 6.56 -22.01
N LYS A 98 2.72 6.81 -20.69
CA LYS A 98 3.30 8.03 -20.12
C LYS A 98 4.82 8.04 -20.18
N TYR A 99 5.48 6.87 -20.08
CA TYR A 99 6.94 6.77 -20.23
C TYR A 99 7.39 7.17 -21.63
N GLU A 100 6.72 6.63 -22.64
CA GLU A 100 6.94 6.99 -24.04
C GLU A 100 6.74 8.49 -24.27
N THR A 101 5.64 9.06 -23.76
CA THR A 101 5.31 10.49 -23.91
C THR A 101 6.41 11.42 -23.38
N VAL A 102 7.11 11.04 -22.31
CA VAL A 102 8.17 11.85 -21.69
C VAL A 102 9.59 11.41 -22.10
N GLY A 103 9.70 10.56 -23.13
CA GLY A 103 10.98 10.09 -23.66
C GLY A 103 11.80 9.27 -22.66
N ARG A 104 11.15 8.58 -21.72
CA ARG A 104 11.82 7.71 -20.73
C ARG A 104 11.65 6.25 -21.10
N SER A 105 12.69 5.46 -20.83
CA SER A 105 12.62 4.00 -20.93
C SER A 105 11.52 3.46 -20.02
N ASP A 106 10.73 2.53 -20.53
CA ASP A 106 9.72 1.86 -19.72
C ASP A 106 10.36 1.00 -18.63
N THR A 107 10.05 1.32 -17.38
CA THR A 107 10.46 0.55 -16.20
C THR A 107 9.27 -0.10 -15.49
N MET A 108 8.09 -0.09 -16.10
CA MET A 108 6.90 -0.71 -15.53
C MET A 108 7.07 -2.24 -15.48
N PRO A 109 6.59 -2.91 -14.43
CA PRO A 109 6.58 -4.36 -14.38
C PRO A 109 5.82 -4.97 -15.56
N ASP A 110 6.42 -5.98 -16.18
CA ASP A 110 5.74 -6.82 -17.15
C ASP A 110 4.94 -7.91 -16.41
N ALA A 111 3.82 -7.47 -15.83
CA ALA A 111 2.92 -8.31 -15.05
C ALA A 111 1.49 -8.17 -15.56
N ALA A 112 0.80 -9.30 -15.73
CA ALA A 112 -0.64 -9.27 -15.99
C ALA A 112 -1.38 -8.68 -14.76
N PRO A 113 -2.47 -7.93 -14.96
CA PRO A 113 -3.36 -7.55 -13.86
C PRO A 113 -3.81 -8.78 -13.07
N PRO A 114 -3.87 -8.72 -11.73
CA PRO A 114 -4.38 -9.83 -10.94
C PRO A 114 -5.87 -10.04 -11.24
N ASP A 115 -6.28 -11.30 -11.38
CA ASP A 115 -7.67 -11.68 -11.53
C ASP A 115 -8.45 -11.60 -10.21
N ALA A 116 -9.77 -11.81 -10.27
CA ALA A 116 -10.64 -11.77 -9.10
C ALA A 116 -10.27 -12.81 -8.03
N ALA A 117 -9.81 -14.00 -8.43
CA ALA A 117 -9.43 -15.06 -7.50
C ALA A 117 -8.16 -14.68 -6.72
N ALA A 118 -7.15 -14.13 -7.41
CA ALA A 118 -5.93 -13.62 -6.80
C ALA A 118 -6.21 -12.46 -5.83
N LEU A 119 -7.13 -11.56 -6.19
CA LEU A 119 -7.54 -10.45 -5.33
C LEU A 119 -8.30 -10.93 -4.08
N ASN A 120 -9.22 -11.89 -4.22
CA ASN A 120 -9.95 -12.48 -3.09
C ASN A 120 -9.01 -13.19 -2.13
N ARG A 121 -8.06 -13.98 -2.65
CA ARG A 121 -7.02 -14.63 -1.84
C ARG A 121 -6.17 -13.61 -1.08
N ALA A 122 -5.77 -12.52 -1.74
CA ALA A 122 -5.03 -11.44 -1.08
C ALA A 122 -5.87 -10.75 0.02
N ALA A 123 -7.16 -10.52 -0.25
CA ALA A 123 -8.11 -9.98 0.72
C ALA A 123 -8.23 -10.88 1.95
N GLU A 124 -8.39 -12.21 1.77
CA GLU A 124 -8.49 -13.16 2.89
C GLU A 124 -7.25 -13.15 3.78
N LEU A 125 -6.06 -13.13 3.19
CA LEU A 125 -4.80 -13.08 3.93
C LEU A 125 -4.63 -11.76 4.68
N LEU A 126 -5.03 -10.64 4.07
CA LEU A 126 -4.97 -9.32 4.69
C LEU A 126 -6.05 -9.11 5.75
N ASN A 127 -7.22 -9.72 5.59
CA ASN A 127 -8.32 -9.64 6.55
C ASN A 127 -7.95 -10.27 7.91
N ARG A 128 -6.94 -11.16 7.94
CA ARG A 128 -6.33 -11.65 9.19
C ARG A 128 -5.72 -10.54 10.05
N ALA A 129 -5.55 -9.33 9.52
CA ALA A 129 -5.19 -8.14 10.30
C ALA A 129 -6.32 -7.66 11.23
N GLY A 130 -7.54 -8.18 11.09
CA GLY A 130 -8.71 -7.69 11.82
C GLY A 130 -9.26 -6.37 11.29
N VAL A 131 -8.91 -5.99 10.07
CA VAL A 131 -9.25 -4.71 9.44
C VAL A 131 -10.07 -4.95 8.17
N ARG A 132 -11.11 -4.13 7.97
CA ARG A 132 -12.00 -4.19 6.80
C ARG A 132 -11.20 -4.09 5.50
N ILE A 133 -11.43 -5.01 4.57
CA ILE A 133 -10.90 -4.92 3.20
C ILE A 133 -11.87 -4.14 2.32
N LEU A 134 -11.35 -3.17 1.55
CA LEU A 134 -12.08 -2.34 0.61
C LEU A 134 -11.72 -2.78 -0.81
N LEU A 135 -12.67 -3.43 -1.49
CA LEU A 135 -12.48 -3.88 -2.87
C LEU A 135 -12.73 -2.73 -3.86
N PRO A 136 -12.12 -2.78 -5.06
CA PRO A 136 -12.41 -1.83 -6.13
C PRO A 136 -13.91 -1.85 -6.48
N GLY A 137 -14.57 -0.67 -6.50
CA GLY A 137 -15.96 -0.53 -6.93
C GLY A 137 -17.03 -0.52 -5.82
N GLY A 138 -16.66 -0.68 -4.54
CA GLY A 138 -17.58 -0.48 -3.42
C GLY A 138 -17.73 1.00 -3.05
N LYS A 139 -18.96 1.52 -3.10
CA LYS A 139 -19.36 2.73 -2.35
C LYS A 139 -19.28 2.48 -0.85
#